data_AF-A0A2G2QD82-F1
#
_entry.id   AF-A0A2G2QD82-F1
#
_cell.length_a   1.000
_cell.length_b   1.000
_cell.length_c   1.000
_cell.angle_alpha   90.00
_cell.angle_beta   90.00
_cell.angle_gamma   90.00
#
_symmetry.space_group_name_H-M   'P 1'
#
loop_
_entity.id
_entity.type
_entity.pdbx_description
1 polymer ?
#
loop_
_entity_poly.entity_id
_entity_poly.type
_entity_poly.pdbx_seq_one_letter_code
_entity_poly.pdbx_strand_id
1 'polypeptide(L)'
;MVNGIEKWILAVLMVATLAGCSPAGGTRPVEHVAPDPKAAEINMRLGLNYLQRGDYEIALEKLQKSLRQDPNLPSAHNTIAILYQRLGEVDKAEKHFKQAVSRDPKYSEAHNNYGVFLCQQHRYDESEKHFLQALKNPLYKSSAQALENAGVCVGRIPDIARAEKHFRNALQRNPNLAKSLIQMAKISYEQKDYIQSESYVKRYKAVSQWTASSLLIAIKTANQLDDQDAVSSYALLLRARFADSDEAQQVKNGQY
;
A
#
# COMPACT_ATOMS: atom_id res chain seq x y z
N MET A 1 -30.78 100.47 -26.39
CA MET A 1 -32.17 99.97 -26.26
C MET A 1 -32.14 98.47 -26.53
N VAL A 2 -32.44 97.65 -25.50
CA VAL A 2 -33.31 96.43 -25.49
C VAL A 2 -33.14 95.47 -26.69
N ASN A 3 -32.89 94.16 -26.64
CA ASN A 3 -32.82 93.05 -25.67
C ASN A 3 -31.95 91.97 -26.37
N GLY A 4 -31.08 91.22 -25.70
CA GLY A 4 -31.41 89.98 -25.00
C GLY A 4 -31.24 88.76 -25.92
N ILE A 5 -30.25 87.89 -25.67
CA ILE A 5 -30.22 86.44 -25.95
C ILE A 5 -28.96 85.86 -25.25
N GLU A 6 -29.23 85.07 -24.22
CA GLU A 6 -28.58 83.81 -23.79
C GLU A 6 -27.05 83.65 -23.91
N LYS A 7 -26.40 83.27 -22.79
CA LYS A 7 -26.00 81.87 -22.57
C LYS A 7 -25.40 81.64 -21.18
N TRP A 8 -25.90 80.58 -20.56
CA TRP A 8 -25.59 80.08 -19.24
C TRP A 8 -24.19 79.45 -19.16
N ILE A 9 -23.56 79.66 -18.01
CA ILE A 9 -22.36 79.00 -17.50
C ILE A 9 -22.70 77.55 -17.16
N LEU A 10 -21.84 76.59 -17.53
CA LEU A 10 -21.61 75.37 -16.74
C LEU A 10 -20.26 74.73 -17.14
N ALA A 11 -19.32 74.81 -16.19
CA ALA A 11 -18.01 74.19 -16.24
C ALA A 11 -18.12 72.67 -16.05
N VAL A 12 -17.50 71.89 -16.95
CA VAL A 12 -17.38 70.44 -16.79
C VAL A 12 -16.01 70.13 -16.21
N LEU A 13 -15.99 69.78 -14.93
CA LEU A 13 -14.84 69.22 -14.20
C LEU A 13 -14.82 67.71 -14.46
N MET A 14 -13.84 67.25 -15.23
CA MET A 14 -13.62 65.83 -15.51
C MET A 14 -12.80 65.21 -14.38
N VAL A 15 -13.47 64.60 -13.39
CA VAL A 15 -12.83 63.80 -12.34
C VAL A 15 -12.66 62.37 -12.86
N ALA A 16 -11.43 61.98 -13.13
CA ALA A 16 -11.08 60.60 -13.48
C ALA A 16 -11.08 59.74 -12.21
N THR A 17 -12.06 58.85 -12.07
CA THR A 17 -12.05 57.82 -11.04
C THR A 17 -11.24 56.61 -11.52
N LEU A 18 -10.05 56.42 -10.95
CA LEU A 18 -9.30 55.17 -11.04
C LEU A 18 -10.01 54.11 -10.19
N ALA A 19 -10.69 53.17 -10.83
CA ALA A 19 -11.21 51.97 -10.18
C ALA A 19 -10.04 51.01 -9.89
N GLY A 20 -9.67 50.89 -8.62
CA GLY A 20 -8.72 49.89 -8.14
C GLY A 20 -9.34 48.49 -8.18
N CYS A 21 -8.76 47.57 -8.95
CA CYS A 21 -9.07 46.16 -8.84
C CYS A 21 -8.50 45.59 -7.53
N SER A 22 -9.38 45.25 -6.58
CA SER A 22 -9.04 44.37 -5.48
C SER A 22 -9.06 42.91 -5.97
N PRO A 23 -8.14 42.03 -5.53
CA PRO A 23 -8.24 40.61 -5.81
C PRO A 23 -9.33 40.03 -4.91
N ALA A 24 -10.58 40.07 -5.37
CA ALA A 24 -11.66 39.33 -4.76
C ALA A 24 -11.31 37.84 -4.86
N GLY A 25 -11.20 37.19 -3.69
CA GLY A 25 -10.98 35.76 -3.56
C GLY A 25 -12.09 34.99 -4.26
N GLY A 26 -11.83 34.59 -5.51
CA GLY A 26 -12.69 33.69 -6.26
C GLY A 26 -12.53 32.28 -5.71
N THR A 27 -13.48 31.81 -4.91
CA THR A 27 -13.73 30.38 -4.82
C THR A 27 -14.02 29.89 -6.23
N ARG A 28 -13.12 29.10 -6.83
CA ARG A 28 -13.36 28.47 -8.13
C ARG A 28 -14.74 27.79 -8.06
N PRO A 29 -15.68 28.09 -8.97
CA PRO A 29 -16.95 27.42 -8.98
C PRO A 29 -16.70 25.92 -9.09
N VAL A 30 -17.32 25.14 -8.22
CA VAL A 30 -17.33 23.69 -8.34
C VAL A 30 -18.09 23.40 -9.63
N GLU A 31 -17.36 23.15 -10.70
CA GLU A 31 -17.93 22.82 -12.00
C GLU A 31 -18.82 21.60 -11.81
N HIS A 32 -20.13 21.77 -12.01
CA HIS A 32 -21.10 20.70 -11.85
C HIS A 32 -20.98 19.76 -13.05
N VAL A 33 -20.03 18.83 -12.98
CA VAL A 33 -19.85 17.80 -14.00
C VAL A 33 -21.03 16.84 -13.91
N ALA A 34 -21.71 16.59 -15.03
CA ALA A 34 -22.77 15.59 -15.07
C ALA A 34 -22.20 14.22 -14.66
N PRO A 35 -22.92 13.41 -13.86
CA PRO A 35 -22.47 12.08 -13.50
C PRO A 35 -22.19 11.23 -14.75
N ASP A 36 -20.98 10.69 -14.83
CA ASP A 36 -20.55 9.81 -15.93
C ASP A 36 -19.68 8.68 -15.35
N PRO A 37 -20.29 7.53 -15.02
CA PRO A 37 -19.57 6.39 -14.45
C PRO A 37 -18.44 5.87 -15.33
N LYS A 38 -18.57 5.97 -16.66
CA LYS A 38 -17.54 5.51 -17.60
C LYS A 38 -16.34 6.44 -17.56
N ALA A 39 -16.58 7.75 -17.60
CA ALA A 39 -15.50 8.71 -17.45
C ALA A 39 -14.86 8.64 -16.05
N ALA A 40 -15.64 8.36 -15.01
CA ALA A 40 -15.13 8.16 -13.66
C ALA A 40 -14.13 6.99 -13.61
N GLU A 41 -14.49 5.84 -14.18
CA GLU A 41 -13.64 4.66 -14.25
C GLU A 41 -12.35 4.92 -15.08
N ILE A 42 -12.46 5.66 -16.20
CA ILE A 42 -11.30 6.05 -17.01
C ILE A 42 -10.34 6.93 -16.19
N ASN A 43 -10.86 7.96 -15.53
CA ASN A 43 -10.04 8.85 -14.70
C ASN A 43 -9.43 8.12 -13.51
N MET A 44 -10.15 7.16 -12.91
CA MET A 44 -9.61 6.30 -11.86
C MET A 44 -8.42 5.47 -12.37
N ARG A 45 -8.55 4.82 -13.54
CA ARG A 45 -7.47 4.03 -14.14
C ARG A 45 -6.26 4.87 -14.52
N LEU A 46 -6.48 6.08 -15.06
CA LEU A 46 -5.41 7.04 -15.32
C LEU A 46 -4.69 7.41 -14.02
N GLY A 47 -5.45 7.74 -12.98
CA GLY A 47 -4.91 8.04 -11.65
C GLY A 47 -4.06 6.91 -11.08
N LEU A 48 -4.53 5.67 -11.18
CA LEU A 48 -3.78 4.48 -10.79
C LEU A 48 -2.46 4.34 -11.59
N ASN A 49 -2.48 4.60 -12.90
CA ASN A 49 -1.29 4.53 -13.74
C ASN A 49 -0.24 5.59 -13.33
N TYR A 50 -0.66 6.84 -13.11
CA TYR A 50 0.22 7.91 -12.63
C TYR A 50 0.76 7.59 -11.23
N LEU A 51 -0.07 7.05 -10.33
CA LEU A 51 0.36 6.61 -9.01
C LEU A 51 1.45 5.53 -9.07
N GLN A 52 1.34 4.58 -10.00
CA GLN A 52 2.36 3.54 -10.21
C GLN A 52 3.69 4.10 -10.71
N ARG A 53 3.66 5.21 -11.47
CA ARG A 53 4.86 5.91 -11.97
C ARG A 53 5.50 6.86 -10.96
N GLY A 54 4.80 7.18 -9.87
CA GLY A 54 5.25 8.16 -8.88
C GLY A 54 4.77 9.59 -9.13
N ASP A 55 3.96 9.81 -10.16
CA ASP A 55 3.41 11.12 -10.53
C ASP A 55 2.20 11.47 -9.64
N TYR A 56 2.45 11.68 -8.35
CA TYR A 56 1.42 11.75 -7.30
C TYR A 56 0.44 12.92 -7.45
N GLU A 57 0.90 14.07 -7.92
CA GLU A 57 0.04 15.24 -8.15
C GLU A 57 -0.97 14.97 -9.27
N ILE A 58 -0.50 14.46 -10.41
CA ILE A 58 -1.35 14.10 -11.55
C ILE A 58 -2.30 12.96 -11.17
N ALA A 59 -1.81 11.97 -10.40
CA ALA A 59 -2.65 10.90 -9.88
C ALA A 59 -3.83 11.45 -9.08
N LEU A 60 -3.58 12.36 -8.13
CA LEU A 60 -4.62 12.97 -7.32
C LEU A 60 -5.60 13.76 -8.17
N GLU A 61 -5.12 14.55 -9.15
CA GLU A 61 -5.98 15.33 -10.05
C GLU A 61 -6.97 14.43 -10.82
N LYS A 62 -6.48 13.32 -11.41
CA LYS A 62 -7.34 12.37 -12.13
C LYS A 62 -8.30 11.66 -11.20
N LEU A 63 -7.86 11.25 -10.02
CA LEU A 63 -8.72 10.61 -9.03
C LEU A 63 -9.81 11.55 -8.48
N GLN A 64 -9.50 12.82 -8.28
CA GLN A 64 -10.51 13.83 -7.91
C GLN A 64 -11.50 14.07 -9.05
N LYS A 65 -11.04 14.08 -10.31
CA LYS A 65 -11.94 14.15 -11.46
C LYS A 65 -12.86 12.93 -11.53
N SER A 66 -12.33 11.74 -11.23
CA SER A 66 -13.11 10.51 -11.11
C SER A 66 -14.22 10.66 -10.06
N LEU A 67 -13.89 11.13 -8.85
CA LEU A 67 -14.90 11.34 -7.80
C LEU A 67 -15.87 12.50 -8.06
N ARG A 68 -15.52 13.47 -8.91
CA ARG A 68 -16.50 14.47 -9.38
C ARG A 68 -17.54 13.86 -10.33
N GLN A 69 -17.16 12.82 -11.09
CA GLN A 69 -18.03 12.13 -12.05
C GLN A 69 -18.84 10.99 -11.40
N ASP A 70 -18.25 10.29 -10.43
CA ASP A 70 -18.92 9.33 -9.57
C ASP A 70 -18.37 9.41 -8.13
N PRO A 71 -19.05 10.14 -7.22
CA PRO A 71 -18.64 10.27 -5.82
C PRO A 71 -18.69 8.97 -5.02
N ASN A 72 -19.28 7.90 -5.54
CA ASN A 72 -19.45 6.64 -4.83
C ASN A 72 -18.54 5.52 -5.37
N LEU A 73 -17.68 5.81 -6.35
CA LEU A 73 -16.81 4.83 -6.98
C LEU A 73 -15.78 4.24 -5.97
N PRO A 74 -15.93 2.98 -5.54
CA PRO A 74 -15.07 2.40 -4.50
C PRO A 74 -13.60 2.31 -4.92
N SER A 75 -13.34 2.03 -6.19
CA SER A 75 -11.99 1.93 -6.77
C SER A 75 -11.24 3.26 -6.74
N ALA A 76 -11.93 4.38 -6.95
CA ALA A 76 -11.35 5.72 -6.82
C ALA A 76 -10.98 6.02 -5.36
N HIS A 77 -11.87 5.77 -4.40
CA HIS A 77 -11.56 5.91 -2.98
C HIS A 77 -10.38 5.03 -2.56
N ASN A 78 -10.36 3.75 -2.95
CA ASN A 78 -9.24 2.84 -2.65
C ASN A 78 -7.91 3.38 -3.22
N THR A 79 -7.91 3.90 -4.44
CA THR A 79 -6.68 4.39 -5.09
C THR A 79 -6.19 5.69 -4.45
N ILE A 80 -7.09 6.60 -4.05
CA ILE A 80 -6.74 7.81 -3.27
C ILE A 80 -6.19 7.42 -1.90
N ALA A 81 -6.74 6.38 -1.26
CA ALA A 81 -6.24 5.90 0.02
C ALA A 81 -4.79 5.40 -0.08
N ILE A 82 -4.47 4.61 -1.12
CA ILE A 82 -3.11 4.17 -1.42
C ILE A 82 -2.18 5.36 -1.69
N LEU A 83 -2.67 6.38 -2.41
CA LEU A 83 -1.90 7.59 -2.68
C LEU A 83 -1.52 8.30 -1.37
N TYR A 84 -2.50 8.57 -0.51
CA TYR A 84 -2.25 9.22 0.78
C TYR A 84 -1.37 8.37 1.70
N GLN A 85 -1.52 7.05 1.68
CA GLN A 85 -0.64 6.14 2.41
C GLN A 85 0.82 6.29 1.96
N ARG A 86 1.08 6.38 0.65
CA ARG A 86 2.45 6.61 0.11
C ARG A 86 3.02 7.98 0.49
N LEU A 87 2.15 8.98 0.63
CA LEU A 87 2.52 10.32 1.06
C LEU A 87 2.68 10.47 2.58
N GLY A 88 2.39 9.42 3.37
CA GLY A 88 2.42 9.47 4.83
C GLY A 88 1.21 10.18 5.45
N GLU A 89 0.18 10.49 4.67
CA GLU A 89 -1.03 11.18 5.09
C GLU A 89 -2.04 10.18 5.70
N VAL A 90 -1.69 9.65 6.89
CA VAL A 90 -2.37 8.51 7.54
C VAL A 90 -3.88 8.72 7.69
N ASP A 91 -4.32 9.87 8.23
CA ASP A 91 -5.74 10.13 8.48
C ASP A 91 -6.57 10.20 7.18
N LYS A 92 -6.00 10.82 6.14
CA LYS A 92 -6.65 10.91 4.83
C LYS A 92 -6.73 9.54 4.17
N ALA A 93 -5.66 8.74 4.27
CA ALA A 93 -5.65 7.38 3.77
C ALA A 93 -6.74 6.53 4.43
N GLU A 94 -6.83 6.54 5.77
CA GLU A 94 -7.84 5.78 6.49
C GLU A 94 -9.27 6.20 6.12
N LYS A 95 -9.52 7.51 6.01
CA LYS A 95 -10.83 8.03 5.59
C LYS A 95 -11.25 7.46 4.25
N HIS A 96 -10.34 7.47 3.26
CA HIS A 96 -10.64 6.95 1.92
C HIS A 96 -10.74 5.42 1.89
N PHE A 97 -9.95 4.69 2.67
CA PHE A 97 -10.12 3.24 2.81
C PHE A 97 -11.50 2.87 3.38
N LYS A 98 -11.94 3.55 4.45
CA LYS A 98 -13.28 3.38 5.03
C LYS A 98 -14.37 3.68 4.00
N GLN A 99 -14.21 4.74 3.21
CA GLN A 99 -15.14 5.05 2.12
C GLN A 99 -15.20 3.91 1.10
N ALA A 100 -14.05 3.42 0.62
CA ALA A 100 -14.01 2.33 -0.36
C ALA A 100 -14.77 1.08 0.11
N VAL A 101 -14.47 0.58 1.31
CA VAL A 101 -15.12 -0.64 1.84
C VAL A 101 -16.58 -0.41 2.25
N SER A 102 -16.99 0.82 2.58
CA SER A 102 -18.39 1.14 2.87
C SER A 102 -19.25 1.20 1.60
N ARG A 103 -18.68 1.63 0.48
CA ARG A 103 -19.37 1.76 -0.81
C ARG A 103 -19.52 0.42 -1.51
N ASP A 104 -18.52 -0.45 -1.39
CA ASP A 104 -18.63 -1.85 -1.79
C ASP A 104 -18.01 -2.78 -0.71
N PRO A 105 -18.84 -3.34 0.18
CA PRO A 105 -18.40 -4.29 1.21
C PRO A 105 -17.86 -5.63 0.67
N LYS A 106 -18.00 -5.89 -0.64
CA LYS A 106 -17.47 -7.09 -1.31
C LYS A 106 -16.21 -6.79 -2.12
N TYR A 107 -15.70 -5.55 -2.08
CA TYR A 107 -14.51 -5.18 -2.85
C TYR A 107 -13.23 -5.74 -2.22
N SER A 108 -12.86 -6.96 -2.64
CA SER A 108 -11.72 -7.69 -2.07
C SER A 108 -10.40 -6.92 -2.11
N GLU A 109 -10.14 -6.19 -3.21
CA GLU A 109 -8.93 -5.38 -3.35
C GLU A 109 -8.85 -4.30 -2.27
N ALA A 110 -9.94 -3.55 -2.03
CA ALA A 110 -9.98 -2.52 -1.01
C ALA A 110 -9.85 -3.08 0.41
N HIS A 111 -10.48 -4.23 0.67
CA HIS A 111 -10.29 -4.93 1.94
C HIS A 111 -8.84 -5.38 2.14
N ASN A 112 -8.19 -5.99 1.15
CA ASN A 112 -6.78 -6.36 1.25
C ASN A 112 -5.88 -5.13 1.48
N ASN A 113 -6.06 -4.06 0.71
CA ASN A 113 -5.24 -2.85 0.84
C ASN A 113 -5.45 -2.15 2.19
N TYR A 114 -6.70 -2.07 2.66
CA TYR A 114 -6.99 -1.50 3.96
C TYR A 114 -6.41 -2.37 5.09
N GLY A 115 -6.45 -3.69 4.95
CA GLY A 115 -5.74 -4.62 5.84
C GLY A 115 -4.25 -4.31 5.91
N VAL A 116 -3.57 -4.16 4.77
CA VAL A 116 -2.14 -3.78 4.74
C VAL A 116 -1.90 -2.44 5.44
N PHE A 117 -2.73 -1.43 5.17
CA PHE A 117 -2.64 -0.13 5.82
C PHE A 117 -2.77 -0.25 7.35
N LEU A 118 -3.80 -0.94 7.84
CA LEU A 118 -4.02 -1.17 9.28
C LEU A 118 -2.83 -1.89 9.93
N CYS A 119 -2.24 -2.84 9.22
CA CYS A 119 -1.06 -3.56 9.69
C CYS A 119 0.14 -2.62 9.93
N GLN A 120 0.34 -1.66 9.03
CA GLN A 120 1.38 -0.63 9.16
C GLN A 120 1.10 0.32 10.33
N GLN A 121 -0.16 0.50 10.70
CA GLN A 121 -0.58 1.25 11.88
C GLN A 121 -0.61 0.41 13.16
N HIS A 122 0.00 -0.79 13.15
CA HIS A 122 0.04 -1.73 14.28
C HIS A 122 -1.34 -2.23 14.75
N ARG A 123 -2.38 -2.09 13.92
CA ARG A 123 -3.75 -2.54 14.20
C ARG A 123 -3.98 -3.95 13.65
N TYR A 124 -3.27 -4.91 14.25
CA TYR A 124 -3.11 -6.26 13.71
C TYR A 124 -4.42 -7.07 13.63
N ASP A 125 -5.24 -7.08 14.68
CA ASP A 125 -6.50 -7.83 14.66
C ASP A 125 -7.54 -7.21 13.72
N GLU A 126 -7.55 -5.89 13.56
CA GLU A 126 -8.42 -5.22 12.59
C GLU A 126 -7.95 -5.50 11.16
N SER A 127 -6.64 -5.48 10.94
CA SER A 127 -6.02 -5.84 9.67
C SER A 127 -6.43 -7.25 9.23
N GLU A 128 -6.35 -8.23 10.15
CA GLU A 128 -6.77 -9.62 9.89
C GLU A 128 -8.23 -9.71 9.44
N LYS A 129 -9.15 -9.00 10.11
CA LYS A 129 -10.58 -8.97 9.71
C LYS A 129 -10.76 -8.51 8.27
N HIS A 130 -9.99 -7.50 7.84
CA HIS A 130 -10.04 -7.02 6.46
C HIS A 130 -9.47 -8.02 5.46
N PHE A 131 -8.36 -8.70 5.75
CA PHE A 131 -7.86 -9.78 4.90
C PHE A 131 -8.88 -10.93 4.78
N LEU A 132 -9.48 -11.36 5.88
CA LEU A 132 -10.52 -12.40 5.88
C LEU A 132 -11.76 -11.99 5.10
N GLN A 133 -12.16 -10.71 5.18
CA GLN A 133 -13.26 -10.18 4.37
C GLN A 133 -12.94 -10.21 2.87
N ALA A 134 -11.69 -9.88 2.47
CA ALA A 134 -11.26 -9.98 1.07
C ALA A 134 -11.39 -11.42 0.53
N LEU A 135 -11.09 -12.41 1.36
CA LEU A 135 -11.11 -13.84 1.04
C LEU A 135 -12.52 -14.46 0.95
N LYS A 136 -13.57 -13.74 1.38
CA LYS A 136 -14.96 -14.21 1.19
C LYS A 136 -15.36 -14.31 -0.28
N ASN A 137 -14.67 -13.57 -1.16
CA ASN A 137 -14.84 -13.70 -2.60
C ASN A 137 -13.98 -14.86 -3.14
N PRO A 138 -14.58 -15.98 -3.59
CA PRO A 138 -13.82 -17.14 -4.06
C PRO A 138 -13.04 -16.86 -5.35
N LEU A 139 -13.42 -15.83 -6.11
CA LEU A 139 -12.77 -15.43 -7.37
C LEU A 139 -11.68 -14.37 -7.16
N TYR A 140 -11.32 -14.04 -5.92
CA TYR A 140 -10.30 -13.03 -5.66
C TYR A 140 -8.91 -13.53 -6.09
N LYS A 141 -8.38 -12.93 -7.16
CA LYS A 141 -7.13 -13.32 -7.82
C LYS A 141 -5.93 -13.25 -6.88
N SER A 142 -5.86 -12.22 -6.03
CA SER A 142 -4.75 -12.02 -5.10
C SER A 142 -5.00 -12.66 -3.73
N SER A 143 -5.83 -13.71 -3.67
CA SER A 143 -6.18 -14.39 -2.40
C SER A 143 -4.98 -15.03 -1.71
N ALA A 144 -4.01 -15.54 -2.46
CA ALA A 144 -2.77 -16.07 -1.89
C ALA A 144 -1.95 -14.95 -1.22
N GLN A 145 -1.85 -13.78 -1.85
CA GLN A 145 -1.17 -12.61 -1.28
C GLN A 145 -1.90 -12.03 -0.07
N ALA A 146 -3.24 -12.02 -0.06
CA ALA A 146 -3.99 -11.58 1.12
C ALA A 146 -3.76 -12.49 2.33
N LEU A 147 -3.66 -13.81 2.13
CA LEU A 147 -3.27 -14.76 3.18
C LEU A 147 -1.81 -14.55 3.63
N GLU A 148 -0.88 -14.34 2.70
CA GLU A 148 0.50 -14.00 3.06
C GLU A 148 0.57 -12.71 3.88
N ASN A 149 -0.16 -11.67 3.49
CA ASN A 149 -0.24 -10.41 4.23
C ASN A 149 -0.84 -10.63 5.63
N ALA A 150 -1.90 -11.43 5.76
CA ALA A 150 -2.48 -11.79 7.05
C ALA A 150 -1.46 -12.52 7.95
N GLY A 151 -0.73 -13.50 7.40
CA GLY A 151 0.30 -14.22 8.14
C GLY A 151 1.43 -13.32 8.61
N VAL A 152 1.95 -12.45 7.73
CA VAL A 152 2.98 -11.46 8.10
C VAL A 152 2.48 -10.51 9.19
N CYS A 153 1.21 -10.09 9.09
CA CYS A 153 0.64 -9.14 10.02
C CYS A 153 0.40 -9.74 11.40
N VAL A 154 -0.26 -10.90 11.47
CA VAL A 154 -0.53 -11.61 12.72
C VAL A 154 0.75 -12.17 13.34
N GLY A 155 1.78 -12.48 12.55
CA GLY A 155 3.10 -12.83 13.08
C GLY A 155 3.81 -11.71 13.85
N ARG A 156 3.26 -10.48 13.87
CA ARG A 156 3.75 -9.36 14.71
C ARG A 156 3.19 -9.37 16.14
N ILE A 157 2.17 -10.17 16.40
CA ILE A 157 1.67 -10.42 17.75
C ILE A 157 2.15 -11.80 18.23
N PRO A 158 2.14 -12.09 19.55
CA PRO A 158 2.64 -13.35 20.11
C PRO A 158 1.71 -14.55 19.83
N ASP A 159 1.31 -14.76 18.58
CA ASP A 159 0.40 -15.81 18.13
C ASP A 159 0.90 -16.43 16.82
N ILE A 160 1.94 -17.23 16.96
CA ILE A 160 2.59 -17.92 15.83
C ILE A 160 1.64 -18.93 15.18
N ALA A 161 0.73 -19.54 15.94
CA ALA A 161 -0.22 -20.53 15.42
C ALA A 161 -1.18 -19.91 14.38
N ARG A 162 -1.68 -18.69 14.64
CA ARG A 162 -2.49 -17.96 13.63
C ARG A 162 -1.68 -17.62 12.39
N ALA A 163 -0.46 -17.11 12.56
CA ALA A 163 0.40 -16.75 11.44
C ALA A 163 0.71 -17.96 10.54
N GLU A 164 1.07 -19.09 11.17
CA GLU A 164 1.35 -20.36 10.49
C GLU A 164 0.15 -20.83 9.65
N LYS A 165 -1.06 -20.77 10.21
CA LYS A 165 -2.29 -21.13 9.49
C LYS A 165 -2.46 -20.31 8.21
N HIS A 166 -2.20 -19.00 8.27
CA HIS A 166 -2.30 -18.12 7.10
C HIS A 166 -1.24 -18.43 6.05
N PHE A 167 0.02 -18.61 6.45
CA PHE A 167 1.10 -18.97 5.52
C PHE A 167 0.87 -20.33 4.86
N ARG A 168 0.40 -21.32 5.62
CA ARG A 168 0.05 -22.64 5.08
C ARG A 168 -1.06 -22.52 4.02
N ASN A 169 -2.13 -21.79 4.33
CA ASN A 169 -3.21 -21.53 3.38
C ASN A 169 -2.73 -20.73 2.16
N ALA A 170 -1.81 -19.77 2.33
CA ALA A 170 -1.22 -19.01 1.23
C ALA A 170 -0.45 -19.95 0.29
N LEU A 171 0.38 -20.84 0.84
CA LEU A 171 1.18 -21.80 0.09
C LEU A 171 0.35 -22.89 -0.60
N GLN A 172 -0.83 -23.22 -0.06
CA GLN A 172 -1.79 -24.09 -0.76
C GLN A 172 -2.34 -23.44 -2.04
N ARG A 173 -2.53 -22.12 -2.03
CA ARG A 173 -3.02 -21.36 -3.21
C ARG A 173 -1.92 -21.02 -4.19
N ASN A 174 -0.74 -20.65 -3.68
CA ASN A 174 0.43 -20.37 -4.49
C ASN A 174 1.69 -20.92 -3.80
N PRO A 175 2.27 -22.02 -4.29
CA PRO A 175 3.38 -22.71 -3.62
C PRO A 175 4.72 -21.97 -3.69
N ASN A 176 4.81 -20.89 -4.49
CA ASN A 176 6.05 -20.16 -4.79
C ASN A 176 6.13 -18.80 -4.07
N LEU A 177 5.32 -18.60 -3.04
CA LEU A 177 5.33 -17.38 -2.25
C LEU A 177 6.55 -17.33 -1.33
N ALA A 178 7.59 -16.62 -1.77
CA ALA A 178 8.89 -16.56 -1.10
C ALA A 178 8.82 -16.11 0.37
N LYS A 179 7.99 -15.10 0.70
CA LYS A 179 7.86 -14.64 2.10
C LYS A 179 7.19 -15.72 2.94
N SER A 180 6.12 -16.32 2.44
CA SER A 180 5.45 -17.44 3.12
C SER A 180 6.39 -18.63 3.34
N LEU A 181 7.22 -18.99 2.34
CA LEU A 181 8.20 -20.07 2.47
C LEU A 181 9.22 -19.80 3.58
N ILE A 182 9.82 -18.60 3.60
CA ILE A 182 10.85 -18.31 4.60
C ILE A 182 10.27 -18.13 6.00
N GLN A 183 9.05 -17.61 6.12
CA GLN A 183 8.35 -17.54 7.41
C GLN A 183 7.99 -18.94 7.92
N MET A 184 7.53 -19.83 7.05
CA MET A 184 7.29 -21.23 7.42
C MET A 184 8.58 -21.94 7.83
N ALA A 185 9.71 -21.72 7.13
CA ALA A 185 11.00 -22.25 7.56
C ALA A 185 11.36 -21.80 8.98
N LYS A 186 11.21 -20.50 9.26
CA LYS A 186 11.46 -19.93 10.59
C LYS A 186 10.54 -20.56 11.65
N ILE A 187 9.24 -20.68 11.37
CA ILE A 187 8.27 -21.27 12.31
C ILE A 187 8.61 -22.73 12.58
N SER A 188 8.88 -23.54 11.54
CA SER A 188 9.25 -24.94 11.70
C SER A 188 10.54 -25.12 12.50
N TYR A 189 11.54 -24.24 12.28
CA TYR A 189 12.76 -24.23 13.08
C TYR A 189 12.50 -23.93 14.56
N GLU A 190 11.69 -22.92 14.87
CA GLU A 190 11.31 -22.58 16.25
C GLU A 190 10.52 -23.72 16.93
N GLN A 191 9.74 -24.47 16.16
CA GLN A 191 9.02 -25.68 16.60
C GLN A 191 9.92 -26.93 16.69
N LYS A 192 11.22 -26.81 16.37
CA LYS A 192 12.21 -27.90 16.30
C LYS A 192 11.93 -28.96 15.23
N ASP A 193 11.07 -28.66 14.25
CA ASP A 193 10.89 -29.46 13.04
C ASP A 193 11.89 -28.99 11.97
N TYR A 194 13.15 -29.40 12.15
CA TYR A 194 14.25 -28.97 11.30
C TYR A 194 14.16 -29.56 9.88
N ILE A 195 13.58 -30.75 9.73
CA ILE A 195 13.36 -31.37 8.42
C ILE A 195 12.35 -30.56 7.60
N GLN A 196 11.24 -30.14 8.23
CA GLN A 196 10.28 -29.29 7.56
C GLN A 196 10.85 -27.89 7.28
N SER A 197 11.62 -27.33 8.21
CA SER A 197 12.34 -26.07 7.98
C SER A 197 13.23 -26.17 6.73
N GLU A 198 14.01 -27.24 6.61
CA GLU A 198 14.91 -27.47 5.49
C GLU A 198 14.15 -27.59 4.16
N SER A 199 13.01 -28.29 4.17
CA SER A 199 12.12 -28.38 3.01
C SER A 199 11.65 -27.00 2.52
N TYR A 200 11.26 -26.12 3.43
CA TYR A 200 10.86 -24.75 3.10
C TYR A 200 12.05 -23.90 2.61
N VAL A 201 13.24 -24.04 3.20
CA VAL A 201 14.47 -23.38 2.76
C VAL A 201 14.84 -23.79 1.32
N LYS A 202 14.77 -25.10 1.00
CA LYS A 202 15.01 -25.63 -0.34
C LYS A 202 14.04 -25.06 -1.37
N ARG A 203 12.75 -24.97 -1.02
CA ARG A 203 11.73 -24.35 -1.89
C ARG A 203 11.96 -22.84 -2.06
N TYR A 204 12.34 -22.13 -1.00
CA TYR A 204 12.66 -20.71 -1.05
C TYR A 204 13.82 -20.43 -2.02
N LYS A 205 14.90 -21.22 -1.94
CA LYS A 205 16.06 -21.15 -2.84
C LYS A 205 15.67 -21.21 -4.32
N ALA A 206 14.62 -21.95 -4.66
CA ALA A 206 14.17 -22.13 -6.05
C ALA A 206 13.39 -20.93 -6.61
N VAL A 207 12.83 -20.07 -5.76
CA VAL A 207 11.87 -19.02 -6.17
C VAL A 207 12.29 -17.61 -5.81
N SER A 208 13.35 -17.43 -5.01
CA SER A 208 13.78 -16.11 -4.56
C SER A 208 15.28 -16.02 -4.38
N GLN A 209 15.79 -14.80 -4.41
CA GLN A 209 17.17 -14.51 -4.05
C GLN A 209 17.33 -14.50 -2.54
N TRP A 210 18.47 -15.00 -2.07
CA TRP A 210 18.83 -14.96 -0.67
C TRP A 210 18.90 -13.53 -0.13
N THR A 211 18.43 -13.39 1.09
CA THR A 211 18.66 -12.28 2.01
C THR A 211 19.54 -12.74 3.18
N ALA A 212 20.17 -11.82 3.91
CA ALA A 212 20.94 -12.14 5.11
C ALA A 212 20.13 -12.98 6.11
N SER A 213 18.91 -12.52 6.44
CA SER A 213 17.98 -13.23 7.32
C SER A 213 17.61 -14.64 6.81
N SER A 214 17.33 -14.80 5.51
CA SER A 214 17.00 -16.11 4.94
C SER A 214 18.20 -17.08 4.93
N LEU A 215 19.43 -16.57 4.83
CA LEU A 215 20.63 -17.38 4.93
C LEU A 215 20.91 -17.79 6.37
N LEU A 216 20.66 -16.91 7.34
CA LEU A 216 20.80 -17.25 8.74
C LEU A 216 19.88 -18.42 9.12
N ILE A 217 18.61 -18.41 8.72
CA ILE A 217 17.71 -19.53 9.00
C ILE A 217 18.15 -20.82 8.28
N ALA A 218 18.70 -20.73 7.07
CA ALA A 218 19.25 -21.87 6.35
C ALA A 218 20.47 -22.47 7.08
N ILE A 219 21.39 -21.63 7.55
CA ILE A 219 22.57 -22.04 8.34
C ILE A 219 22.15 -22.70 9.65
N LYS A 220 21.25 -22.05 10.41
CA LYS A 220 20.71 -22.58 11.67
C LYS A 220 20.06 -23.93 11.47
N THR A 221 19.24 -24.07 10.43
CA THR A 221 18.56 -25.32 10.11
C THR A 221 19.54 -26.42 9.73
N ALA A 222 20.51 -26.14 8.84
CA ALA A 222 21.53 -27.10 8.44
C ALA A 222 22.40 -27.57 9.63
N ASN A 223 22.75 -26.66 10.53
CA ASN A 223 23.50 -26.97 11.75
C ASN A 223 22.75 -27.96 12.64
N GLN A 224 21.44 -27.78 12.82
CA GLN A 224 20.61 -28.70 13.62
C GLN A 224 20.41 -30.06 12.95
N LEU A 225 20.62 -30.16 11.63
CA LEU A 225 20.57 -31.40 10.86
C LEU A 225 21.94 -32.06 10.67
N ASP A 226 23.00 -31.48 11.25
CA ASP A 226 24.39 -31.90 11.09
C ASP A 226 24.89 -31.92 9.62
N ASP A 227 24.34 -31.05 8.79
CA ASP A 227 24.79 -30.85 7.39
C ASP A 227 25.85 -29.75 7.33
N GLN A 228 27.09 -30.11 7.67
CA GLN A 228 28.23 -29.18 7.74
C GLN A 228 28.64 -28.61 6.37
N ASP A 229 28.35 -29.33 5.28
CA ASP A 229 28.59 -28.88 3.92
C ASP A 229 27.63 -27.73 3.56
N ALA A 230 26.35 -27.88 3.90
CA ALA A 230 25.35 -26.83 3.72
C ALA A 230 25.63 -25.62 4.62
N VAL A 231 26.00 -25.82 5.89
CA VAL A 231 26.42 -24.74 6.80
C VAL A 231 27.54 -23.92 6.17
N SER A 232 28.61 -24.59 5.73
CA SER A 232 29.77 -23.93 5.11
C SER A 232 29.41 -23.17 3.85
N SER A 233 28.58 -23.76 2.99
CA SER A 233 28.10 -23.16 1.74
C SER A 233 27.27 -21.89 1.99
N TYR A 234 26.30 -21.94 2.92
CA TYR A 234 25.46 -20.80 3.23
C TYR A 234 26.23 -19.70 3.98
N ALA A 235 27.14 -20.06 4.89
CA ALA A 235 27.98 -19.10 5.60
C ALA A 235 28.93 -18.36 4.64
N LEU A 236 29.50 -19.06 3.67
CA LEU A 236 30.31 -18.42 2.61
C LEU A 236 29.47 -17.44 1.80
N LEU A 237 28.26 -17.82 1.40
CA LEU A 237 27.36 -16.96 0.64
C LEU A 237 26.94 -15.72 1.43
N LEU A 238 26.66 -15.88 2.73
CA LEU A 238 26.31 -14.79 3.64
C LEU A 238 27.45 -13.80 3.76
N ARG A 239 28.68 -14.27 3.98
CA ARG A 239 29.87 -13.41 4.03
C ARG A 239 30.16 -12.72 2.71
N ALA A 240 29.98 -13.41 1.58
CA ALA A 240 30.26 -12.85 0.27
C ALA A 240 29.25 -11.75 -0.16
N ARG A 241 27.97 -11.88 0.22
CA ARG A 241 26.91 -10.97 -0.24
C ARG A 241 26.43 -9.97 0.82
N PHE A 242 26.65 -10.25 2.10
CA PHE A 242 26.07 -9.51 3.21
C PHE A 242 27.08 -9.36 4.37
N ALA A 243 28.36 -9.11 4.07
CA ALA A 243 29.44 -9.04 5.05
C ALA A 243 29.16 -8.12 6.25
N ASP A 244 28.49 -6.99 6.00
CA ASP A 244 28.19 -5.97 7.00
C ASP A 244 26.86 -6.19 7.73
N SER A 245 26.16 -7.30 7.46
CA SER A 245 24.89 -7.61 8.13
C SER A 245 25.10 -8.14 9.55
N ASP A 246 24.14 -7.88 10.43
CA ASP A 246 24.11 -8.43 11.78
C ASP A 246 24.14 -9.97 11.75
N GLU A 247 23.46 -10.59 10.78
CA GLU A 247 23.48 -12.03 10.59
C GLU A 247 24.87 -12.57 10.25
N ALA A 248 25.64 -11.86 9.43
CA ALA A 248 27.02 -12.25 9.13
C ALA A 248 27.91 -12.18 10.38
N GLN A 249 27.70 -11.18 11.25
CA GLN A 249 28.41 -11.09 12.53
C GLN A 249 27.99 -12.21 13.50
N GLN A 250 26.70 -12.54 13.60
CA GLN A 250 26.21 -13.68 14.39
C GLN A 250 26.88 -14.99 13.95
N VAL A 251 26.92 -15.25 12.63
CA VAL A 251 27.56 -16.45 12.08
C VAL A 251 29.06 -16.45 12.31
N LYS A 252 29.74 -15.30 12.21
CA LYS A 252 31.17 -15.19 12.52
C LYS A 252 31.47 -15.55 13.98
N ASN A 253 30.55 -15.22 14.90
CA ASN A 253 30.68 -15.47 16.33
C ASN A 253 30.19 -16.87 16.76
N GLY A 254 29.78 -17.74 15.81
CA GLY A 254 29.26 -19.08 16.12
C GLY A 254 27.84 -19.09 16.71
N GLN A 255 27.05 -18.03 16.50
CA GLN A 255 25.71 -17.88 17.06
C GLN A 255 24.62 -18.39 16.09
N TYR A 256 24.58 -19.71 15.83
CA TYR A 256 23.60 -20.35 14.95
C TYR A 256 23.38 -21.84 15.26
#